data_AF-A0AAD5YJL1-F1
#
_entry.id   AF-A0AAD5YJL1-F1
#
_cell.length_a   1.000
_cell.length_b   1.000
_cell.length_c   1.000
_cell.angle_alpha   90.00
_cell.angle_beta   90.00
_cell.angle_gamma   90.00
#
_symmetry.space_group_name_H-M   'P 1'
#
loop_
_entity.id
_entity.type
_entity.pdbx_description
1 polymer ?
#
loop_
_entity_poly.entity_id
_entity_poly.type
_entity_poly.pdbx_seq_one_letter_code
_entity_poly.pdbx_strand_id
1 'polypeptide(L)'
;MGSSLRTNPVDVLYGALPALLFFNTTLIRDLLKPLLEQQTSSPYAAPDLGNTYPTITGNTNDTHSLSIDNTGSMLIMAYAHAKILGDTSLITNYYSTFQRWADFLVSTSFNFPSSTMTMDGIPGVGSTNLALKTVWGIYSMGKINEAVGSSDTKYLDQATTLSQNWAQSAVTDSHIKFDFDDPASWGLMYNIFPGILFNSIMISNEVLTLQANFYRGQSAGQFPLALRNSQTNIAYPHWNLLTAATIPENMSDVRNQIIKSVHDRIVDSSQKFPLPMRYDITTGEGAMGNSGSAIFGAAYGLLARNLQNVDVNQHPSVTGSRISKDVGAIIGGVVGGLAGTTVIAIGLYIWYRRRRLAREQVSSMEHQDIQPQPFDGAATQERQLALPIKPQVPREHFAPLSRKQREALGYANETLASDNSTVSGHTTSIGVSENSADAIRIEVAQLRRELEYVRDRTDLPPEYI
;
A
#
# COMPACT_ATOMS: atom_id res chain seq x y z
N MET A 1 7.54 -5.89 8.00
CA MET A 1 6.69 -7.08 7.81
C MET A 1 5.52 -6.99 8.77
N GLY A 2 4.31 -7.26 8.29
CA GLY A 2 3.13 -7.37 9.15
C GLY A 2 3.05 -8.74 9.82
N SER A 3 2.01 -8.96 10.61
CA SER A 3 1.82 -10.18 11.38
C SER A 3 1.49 -11.43 10.54
N SER A 4 1.23 -11.28 9.24
CA SER A 4 0.88 -12.38 8.32
C SER A 4 2.08 -13.07 7.66
N LEU A 5 3.32 -12.60 7.86
CA LEU A 5 4.55 -13.07 7.17
C LEU A 5 4.56 -12.93 5.62
N ARG A 6 3.41 -12.62 5.02
CA ARG A 6 3.23 -12.28 3.60
C ARG A 6 3.92 -10.97 3.23
N THR A 7 4.56 -10.94 2.07
CA THR A 7 5.20 -9.75 1.50
C THR A 7 4.25 -9.04 0.54
N ASN A 8 4.10 -7.73 0.70
CA ASN A 8 3.16 -6.86 -0.03
C ASN A 8 1.75 -7.45 -0.18
N PRO A 9 1.05 -7.79 0.91
CA PRO A 9 -0.29 -8.36 0.82
C PRO A 9 -1.27 -7.33 0.25
N VAL A 10 -1.95 -7.69 -0.84
CA VAL A 10 -2.84 -6.79 -1.59
C VAL A 10 -4.01 -6.30 -0.72
N ASP A 11 -4.56 -7.15 0.15
CA ASP A 11 -5.61 -6.77 1.11
C ASP A 11 -5.14 -5.71 2.10
N VAL A 12 -3.91 -5.85 2.59
CA VAL A 12 -3.31 -4.90 3.53
C VAL A 12 -3.01 -3.57 2.83
N LEU A 13 -2.48 -3.61 1.61
CA LEU A 13 -2.25 -2.41 0.80
C LEU A 13 -3.56 -1.69 0.46
N TYR A 14 -4.62 -2.44 0.14
CA TYR A 14 -5.94 -1.88 -0.15
C TYR A 14 -6.54 -1.18 1.06
N GLY A 15 -6.50 -1.79 2.25
CA GLY A 15 -6.94 -1.10 3.47
C GLY A 15 -6.04 0.06 3.88
N ALA A 16 -4.74 0.00 3.56
CA ALA A 16 -3.79 1.09 3.80
C ALA A 16 -3.90 2.24 2.79
N LEU A 17 -4.60 2.03 1.66
CA LEU A 17 -4.70 2.96 0.54
C LEU A 17 -5.00 4.41 0.97
N PRO A 18 -5.97 4.70 1.86
CA PRO A 18 -6.25 6.07 2.25
C PRO A 18 -5.05 6.80 2.88
N ALA A 19 -4.29 6.11 3.74
CA ALA A 19 -3.10 6.68 4.34
C ALA A 19 -1.98 6.86 3.33
N LEU A 20 -1.78 5.89 2.42
CA LEU A 20 -0.79 6.00 1.35
C LEU A 20 -1.09 7.19 0.44
N LEU A 21 -2.35 7.39 0.05
CA LEU A 21 -2.78 8.54 -0.75
C LEU A 21 -2.55 9.86 0.00
N PHE A 22 -2.89 9.92 1.29
CA PHE A 22 -2.80 11.14 2.09
C PHE A 22 -1.36 11.56 2.40
N PHE A 23 -0.50 10.62 2.82
CA PHE A 23 0.86 10.96 3.26
C PHE A 23 1.86 11.00 2.12
N ASN A 24 1.87 9.98 1.27
CA ASN A 24 2.80 9.90 0.16
C ASN A 24 2.31 8.93 -0.92
N THR A 25 1.63 9.48 -1.92
CA THR A 25 1.06 8.71 -3.02
C THR A 25 2.13 7.93 -3.81
N THR A 26 3.39 8.40 -3.89
CA THR A 26 4.43 7.71 -4.67
C THR A 26 4.75 6.31 -4.13
N LEU A 27 4.53 6.08 -2.82
CA LEU A 27 4.75 4.77 -2.21
C LEU A 27 3.82 3.69 -2.78
N ILE A 28 2.64 4.06 -3.27
CA ILE A 28 1.71 3.08 -3.88
C ILE A 28 2.39 2.44 -5.09
N ARG A 29 3.01 3.23 -5.97
CA ARG A 29 3.75 2.69 -7.12
C ARG A 29 4.83 1.72 -6.69
N ASP A 30 5.63 2.10 -5.70
CA ASP A 30 6.77 1.30 -5.26
C ASP A 30 6.32 0.00 -4.56
N LEU A 31 5.16 0.01 -3.90
CA LEU A 31 4.54 -1.17 -3.28
C LEU A 31 3.83 -2.09 -4.29
N LEU A 32 3.23 -1.54 -5.34
CA LEU A 32 2.54 -2.32 -6.38
C LEU A 32 3.49 -2.87 -7.44
N LYS A 33 4.60 -2.19 -7.74
CA LYS A 33 5.52 -2.56 -8.82
C LYS A 33 6.03 -4.01 -8.72
N PRO A 34 6.53 -4.51 -7.59
CA PRO A 34 7.01 -5.90 -7.51
C PRO A 34 5.88 -6.93 -7.74
N LEU A 35 4.65 -6.64 -7.31
CA LEU A 35 3.48 -7.50 -7.60
C LEU A 35 3.20 -7.56 -9.10
N LEU A 36 3.26 -6.42 -9.78
CA LEU A 36 3.02 -6.32 -11.23
C LEU A 36 4.12 -7.01 -12.03
N GLU A 37 5.39 -6.83 -11.68
CA GLU A 37 6.54 -7.47 -12.37
C GLU A 37 6.44 -8.99 -12.38
N GLN A 38 6.03 -9.59 -11.26
CA GLN A 38 5.88 -11.03 -11.09
C GLN A 38 4.70 -11.61 -11.88
N GLN A 39 3.71 -10.80 -12.25
CA GLN A 39 2.39 -11.26 -12.69
C GLN A 39 2.00 -10.78 -14.09
N THR A 40 2.95 -10.28 -14.87
CA THR A 40 2.72 -9.70 -16.21
C THR A 40 2.02 -10.65 -17.19
N SER A 41 2.18 -11.96 -17.01
CA SER A 41 1.54 -13.02 -17.82
C SER A 41 0.33 -13.68 -17.13
N SER A 42 0.04 -13.34 -15.88
CA SER A 42 -1.06 -13.95 -15.12
C SER A 42 -2.41 -13.40 -15.60
N PRO A 43 -3.47 -14.24 -15.67
CA PRO A 43 -4.83 -13.78 -15.98
C PRO A 43 -5.48 -12.96 -14.86
N TYR A 44 -4.98 -13.06 -13.62
CA TYR A 44 -5.48 -12.35 -12.45
C TYR A 44 -4.35 -12.02 -11.47
N ALA A 45 -4.59 -11.09 -10.53
CA ALA A 45 -3.62 -10.72 -9.51
C ALA A 45 -3.51 -11.79 -8.42
N ALA A 46 -2.29 -12.12 -7.99
CA ALA A 46 -2.08 -12.93 -6.80
C ALA A 46 -2.17 -12.05 -5.53
N PRO A 47 -2.43 -12.65 -4.35
CA PRO A 47 -2.73 -11.90 -3.12
C PRO A 47 -1.52 -11.24 -2.46
N ASP A 48 -0.31 -11.65 -2.82
CA ASP A 48 0.95 -11.22 -2.21
C ASP A 48 2.14 -11.72 -3.06
N LEU A 49 3.36 -11.46 -2.59
CA LEU A 49 4.62 -11.93 -3.16
C LEU A 49 5.18 -13.21 -2.48
N GLY A 50 4.38 -13.91 -1.70
CA GLY A 50 4.80 -15.06 -0.89
C GLY A 50 5.22 -14.69 0.53
N ASN A 51 5.68 -15.70 1.29
CA ASN A 51 5.91 -15.64 2.74
C ASN A 51 7.38 -15.87 3.16
N THR A 52 8.33 -15.84 2.22
CA THR A 52 9.73 -16.24 2.42
C THR A 52 10.70 -15.07 2.61
N TYR A 53 10.25 -13.94 3.17
CA TYR A 53 11.11 -12.78 3.43
C TYR A 53 12.38 -13.15 4.22
N PRO A 54 13.57 -12.58 3.90
CA PRO A 54 13.81 -11.49 2.92
C PRO A 54 13.90 -11.94 1.46
N THR A 55 13.91 -13.25 1.19
CA THR A 55 14.02 -13.78 -0.17
C THR A 55 12.64 -13.92 -0.79
N ILE A 56 12.28 -13.00 -1.67
CA ILE A 56 10.95 -12.94 -2.28
C ILE A 56 10.99 -13.65 -3.64
N THR A 57 10.52 -14.90 -3.69
CA THR A 57 10.45 -15.68 -4.94
C THR A 57 9.13 -15.50 -5.69
N GLY A 58 8.16 -14.81 -5.10
CA GLY A 58 6.79 -14.73 -5.62
C GLY A 58 5.86 -15.75 -4.99
N ASN A 59 4.55 -15.53 -5.16
CA ASN A 59 3.54 -16.49 -4.74
C ASN A 59 3.35 -17.56 -5.83
N THR A 60 3.64 -18.81 -5.49
CA THR A 60 3.52 -19.97 -6.39
C THR A 60 2.34 -20.89 -6.03
N ASN A 61 1.48 -20.47 -5.11
CA ASN A 61 0.31 -21.25 -4.69
C ASN A 61 -0.85 -21.06 -5.68
N ASP A 62 -1.75 -22.03 -5.71
CA ASP A 62 -3.06 -21.82 -6.36
C ASP A 62 -3.84 -20.77 -5.56
N THR A 63 -4.09 -19.63 -6.21
CA THR A 63 -4.76 -18.47 -5.63
C THR A 63 -6.03 -18.12 -6.37
N HIS A 64 -6.55 -19.05 -7.21
CA HIS A 64 -7.72 -18.79 -8.04
C HIS A 64 -8.96 -18.40 -7.22
N SER A 65 -9.14 -18.98 -6.03
CA SER A 65 -10.23 -18.61 -5.11
C SER A 65 -10.21 -17.14 -4.67
N LEU A 66 -9.03 -16.52 -4.63
CA LEU A 66 -8.83 -15.14 -4.17
C LEU A 66 -8.65 -14.15 -5.34
N SER A 67 -8.71 -14.64 -6.57
CA SER A 67 -8.39 -13.88 -7.78
C SER A 67 -9.24 -12.63 -7.95
N ILE A 68 -10.55 -12.73 -7.77
CA ILE A 68 -11.50 -11.61 -7.97
C ILE A 68 -11.22 -10.47 -6.99
N ASP A 69 -11.06 -10.80 -5.71
CA ASP A 69 -10.84 -9.82 -4.63
C ASP A 69 -9.54 -9.04 -4.84
N ASN A 70 -8.45 -9.76 -5.12
CA ASN A 70 -7.13 -9.15 -5.31
C ASN A 70 -7.02 -8.40 -6.63
N THR A 71 -7.62 -8.92 -7.71
CA THR A 71 -7.61 -8.26 -9.03
C THR A 71 -8.37 -6.93 -8.98
N GLY A 72 -9.55 -6.90 -8.36
CA GLY A 72 -10.30 -5.66 -8.16
C GLY A 72 -9.50 -4.65 -7.33
N SER A 73 -8.89 -5.11 -6.23
CA SER A 73 -8.07 -4.26 -5.35
C SER A 73 -6.87 -3.65 -6.09
N MET A 74 -6.16 -4.41 -6.91
CA MET A 74 -5.01 -3.93 -7.69
C MET A 74 -5.40 -2.87 -8.72
N LEU A 75 -6.49 -3.09 -9.47
CA LEU A 75 -6.98 -2.13 -10.46
C LEU A 75 -7.41 -0.80 -9.80
N ILE A 76 -8.13 -0.88 -8.66
CA ILE A 76 -8.55 0.29 -7.88
C ILE A 76 -7.33 1.06 -7.38
N MET A 77 -6.35 0.39 -6.78
CA MET A 77 -5.15 1.06 -6.25
C MET A 77 -4.30 1.69 -7.35
N ALA A 78 -4.14 1.02 -8.49
CA ALA A 78 -3.35 1.54 -9.62
C ALA A 78 -3.98 2.81 -10.21
N TYR A 79 -5.31 2.82 -10.41
CA TYR A 79 -6.00 4.01 -10.87
C TYR A 79 -6.02 5.13 -9.81
N ALA A 80 -6.27 4.80 -8.53
CA ALA A 80 -6.23 5.77 -7.44
C ALA A 80 -4.87 6.49 -7.36
N HIS A 81 -3.77 5.74 -7.50
CA HIS A 81 -2.43 6.30 -7.61
C HIS A 81 -2.31 7.31 -8.75
N ALA A 82 -2.67 6.91 -9.97
CA ALA A 82 -2.54 7.78 -11.14
C ALA A 82 -3.41 9.05 -11.02
N LYS A 83 -4.64 8.90 -10.53
CA LYS A 83 -5.61 9.99 -10.35
C LYS A 83 -5.16 11.05 -9.35
N ILE A 84 -4.61 10.61 -8.21
CA ILE A 84 -4.25 11.52 -7.12
C ILE A 84 -2.84 12.10 -7.32
N LEU A 85 -1.89 11.30 -7.84
CA LEU A 85 -0.53 11.79 -8.10
C LEU A 85 -0.43 12.60 -9.39
N GLY A 86 -1.29 12.33 -10.38
CA GLY A 86 -1.15 12.86 -11.74
C GLY A 86 -0.07 12.16 -12.57
N ASP A 87 0.37 10.97 -12.16
CA ASP A 87 1.41 10.19 -12.83
C ASP A 87 0.83 8.91 -13.45
N THR A 88 0.85 8.84 -14.78
CA THR A 88 0.36 7.68 -15.54
C THR A 88 1.42 6.59 -15.74
N SER A 89 2.67 6.80 -15.33
CA SER A 89 3.78 5.91 -15.72
C SER A 89 3.51 4.45 -15.36
N LEU A 90 2.95 4.20 -14.17
CA LEU A 90 2.63 2.84 -13.71
C LEU A 90 1.55 2.19 -14.57
N ILE A 91 0.45 2.91 -14.82
CA ILE A 91 -0.69 2.38 -15.58
C ILE A 91 -0.38 2.24 -17.07
N THR A 92 0.50 3.09 -17.62
CA THR A 92 1.02 2.96 -18.98
C THR A 92 1.95 1.75 -19.11
N ASN A 93 2.90 1.57 -18.19
CA ASN A 93 3.89 0.50 -18.27
C ASN A 93 3.27 -0.90 -18.14
N TYR A 94 2.21 -1.05 -17.36
CA TYR A 94 1.53 -2.33 -17.13
C TYR A 94 0.12 -2.40 -17.73
N TYR A 95 -0.17 -1.54 -18.73
CA TYR A 95 -1.50 -1.44 -19.33
C TYR A 95 -2.07 -2.79 -19.79
N SER A 96 -1.26 -3.61 -20.48
CA SER A 96 -1.69 -4.93 -20.97
C SER A 96 -2.02 -5.91 -19.84
N THR A 97 -1.33 -5.83 -18.70
CA THR A 97 -1.64 -6.61 -17.49
C THR A 97 -2.97 -6.17 -16.90
N PHE A 98 -3.17 -4.85 -16.72
CA PHE A 98 -4.43 -4.31 -16.21
C PHE A 98 -5.62 -4.62 -17.12
N GLN A 99 -5.43 -4.53 -18.44
CA GLN A 99 -6.47 -4.87 -19.41
C GLN A 99 -6.89 -6.34 -19.30
N ARG A 100 -5.92 -7.27 -19.22
CA ARG A 100 -6.20 -8.70 -19.06
C ARG A 100 -6.95 -8.99 -17.76
N TRP A 101 -6.53 -8.36 -16.67
CA TRP A 101 -7.18 -8.46 -15.37
C TRP A 101 -8.62 -7.93 -15.38
N ALA A 102 -8.87 -6.83 -16.08
CA ALA A 102 -10.20 -6.30 -16.28
C ALA A 102 -11.07 -7.24 -17.13
N ASP A 103 -10.52 -7.81 -18.21
CA ASP A 103 -11.23 -8.81 -19.02
C ASP A 103 -11.61 -10.04 -18.17
N PHE A 104 -10.73 -10.50 -17.28
CA PHE A 104 -11.04 -11.55 -16.31
C PHE A 104 -12.21 -11.17 -15.38
N LEU A 105 -12.19 -9.95 -14.82
CA LEU A 105 -13.30 -9.47 -13.99
C LEU A 105 -14.62 -9.37 -14.78
N VAL A 106 -14.59 -8.92 -16.03
CA VAL A 106 -15.76 -8.89 -16.92
C VAL A 106 -16.30 -10.31 -17.14
N SER A 107 -15.43 -11.30 -17.39
CA SER A 107 -15.86 -12.69 -17.62
C SER A 107 -16.49 -13.38 -16.40
N THR A 108 -16.20 -12.88 -15.20
CA THR A 108 -16.69 -13.46 -13.93
C THR A 108 -17.80 -12.64 -13.28
N SER A 109 -18.16 -11.48 -13.85
CA SER A 109 -19.05 -10.50 -13.23
C SER A 109 -20.41 -11.09 -12.81
N PHE A 110 -20.63 -11.13 -11.49
CA PHE A 110 -21.79 -11.68 -10.76
C PHE A 110 -22.05 -13.20 -10.92
N ASN A 111 -21.23 -13.90 -11.71
CA ASN A 111 -21.21 -15.36 -11.82
C ASN A 111 -19.88 -15.88 -11.27
N PHE A 112 -19.64 -15.62 -9.98
CA PHE A 112 -18.39 -16.01 -9.34
C PHE A 112 -18.29 -17.54 -9.22
N PRO A 113 -17.11 -18.13 -9.50
CA PRO A 113 -16.88 -19.54 -9.21
C PRO A 113 -17.24 -19.89 -7.76
N SER A 114 -17.78 -21.09 -7.53
CA SER A 114 -18.19 -21.57 -6.19
C SER A 114 -17.05 -21.57 -5.16
N SER A 115 -15.80 -21.65 -5.63
CA SER A 115 -14.59 -21.59 -4.80
C SER A 115 -14.15 -20.17 -4.43
N THR A 116 -14.83 -19.13 -4.92
CA THR A 116 -14.44 -17.72 -4.68
C THR A 116 -14.50 -17.39 -3.19
N MET A 117 -13.46 -16.74 -2.69
CA MET A 117 -13.32 -16.29 -1.31
C MET A 117 -12.79 -14.85 -1.28
N THR A 118 -13.15 -14.10 -0.24
CA THR A 118 -12.49 -12.85 0.11
C THR A 118 -11.26 -13.10 0.99
N MET A 119 -10.38 -12.11 1.10
CA MET A 119 -9.24 -12.14 2.01
C MET A 119 -9.65 -12.15 3.51
N ASP A 120 -10.89 -11.78 3.80
CA ASP A 120 -11.49 -11.90 5.14
C ASP A 120 -12.01 -13.32 5.45
N GLY A 121 -11.92 -14.25 4.48
CA GLY A 121 -12.39 -15.63 4.61
C GLY A 121 -13.89 -15.78 4.41
N ILE A 122 -14.52 -14.90 3.63
CA ILE A 122 -15.96 -14.96 3.32
C ILE A 122 -16.14 -15.60 1.94
N PRO A 123 -17.10 -16.53 1.77
CA PRO A 123 -17.52 -16.98 0.44
C PRO A 123 -17.90 -15.78 -0.45
N GLY A 124 -17.31 -15.73 -1.64
CA GLY A 124 -17.53 -14.63 -2.58
C GLY A 124 -18.84 -14.75 -3.35
N VAL A 125 -19.31 -15.97 -3.61
CA VAL A 125 -20.59 -16.21 -4.31
C VAL A 125 -21.74 -15.56 -3.54
N GLY A 126 -22.60 -14.84 -4.23
CA GLY A 126 -23.69 -14.07 -3.61
C GLY A 126 -23.26 -12.77 -2.95
N SER A 127 -21.96 -12.51 -2.74
CA SER A 127 -21.52 -11.31 -2.00
C SER A 127 -21.73 -10.02 -2.79
N THR A 128 -22.58 -9.13 -2.26
CA THR A 128 -22.83 -7.80 -2.84
C THR A 128 -21.64 -6.86 -2.66
N ASN A 129 -20.88 -7.01 -1.57
CA ASN A 129 -19.71 -6.18 -1.28
C ASN A 129 -18.52 -6.55 -2.17
N LEU A 130 -18.30 -7.85 -2.46
CA LEU A 130 -17.30 -8.28 -3.44
C LEU A 130 -17.73 -7.89 -4.87
N ALA A 131 -19.02 -8.02 -5.19
CA ALA A 131 -19.59 -7.56 -6.46
C ALA A 131 -19.30 -6.07 -6.72
N LEU A 132 -19.44 -5.19 -5.73
CA LEU A 132 -19.02 -3.78 -5.86
C LEU A 132 -17.53 -3.64 -6.16
N LYS A 133 -16.66 -4.43 -5.51
CA LYS A 133 -15.22 -4.38 -5.80
C LYS A 133 -14.93 -4.75 -7.26
N THR A 134 -15.63 -5.73 -7.81
CA THR A 134 -15.56 -6.08 -9.23
C THR A 134 -15.97 -4.92 -10.12
N VAL A 135 -17.10 -4.26 -9.82
CA VAL A 135 -17.56 -3.05 -10.55
C VAL A 135 -16.49 -1.96 -10.53
N TRP A 136 -15.89 -1.67 -9.37
CA TRP A 136 -14.86 -0.64 -9.25
C TRP A 136 -13.54 -1.01 -9.93
N GLY A 137 -13.16 -2.29 -9.95
CA GLY A 137 -12.01 -2.77 -10.71
C GLY A 137 -12.20 -2.54 -12.22
N ILE A 138 -13.36 -2.91 -12.76
CA ILE A 138 -13.70 -2.70 -14.17
C ILE A 138 -13.78 -1.19 -14.49
N TYR A 139 -14.44 -0.40 -13.62
CA TYR A 139 -14.48 1.06 -13.73
C TYR A 139 -13.08 1.66 -13.78
N SER A 140 -12.18 1.20 -12.90
CA SER A 140 -10.79 1.68 -12.84
C SER A 140 -10.06 1.40 -14.15
N MET A 141 -10.27 0.26 -14.80
CA MET A 141 -9.72 0.00 -16.14
C MET A 141 -10.26 0.97 -17.19
N GLY A 142 -11.57 1.25 -17.16
CA GLY A 142 -12.18 2.25 -18.01
C GLY A 142 -11.55 3.65 -17.83
N LYS A 143 -11.25 4.05 -16.60
CA LYS A 143 -10.55 5.30 -16.33
C LYS A 143 -9.05 5.25 -16.67
N ILE A 144 -8.41 4.07 -16.58
CA ILE A 144 -7.05 3.86 -17.09
C ILE A 144 -7.03 4.06 -18.61
N ASN A 145 -8.02 3.55 -19.36
CA ASN A 145 -8.13 3.78 -20.80
C ASN A 145 -8.13 5.27 -21.13
N GLU A 146 -8.99 6.05 -20.47
CA GLU A 146 -9.03 7.51 -20.65
C GLU A 146 -7.68 8.16 -20.32
N ALA A 147 -7.07 7.80 -19.19
CA ALA A 147 -5.81 8.37 -18.72
C ALA A 147 -4.62 8.08 -19.66
N VAL A 148 -4.67 7.00 -20.45
CA VAL A 148 -3.64 6.68 -21.46
C VAL A 148 -4.05 7.09 -22.88
N GLY A 149 -5.16 7.80 -23.04
CA GLY A 149 -5.64 8.28 -24.35
C GLY A 149 -6.31 7.23 -25.23
N SER A 150 -6.73 6.10 -24.66
CA SER A 150 -7.52 5.08 -25.36
C SER A 150 -8.99 5.49 -25.46
N SER A 151 -9.60 5.31 -26.64
CA SER A 151 -11.02 5.58 -26.87
C SER A 151 -11.93 4.39 -26.56
N ASP A 152 -11.41 3.30 -26.00
CA ASP A 152 -12.19 2.11 -25.66
C ASP A 152 -13.05 2.34 -24.41
N THR A 153 -14.37 2.45 -24.60
CA THR A 153 -15.35 2.70 -23.54
C THR A 153 -15.90 1.43 -22.90
N LYS A 154 -15.57 0.24 -23.42
CA LYS A 154 -16.26 -1.02 -23.06
C LYS A 154 -16.28 -1.30 -21.56
N TYR A 155 -15.19 -0.95 -20.85
CA TYR A 155 -15.11 -1.17 -19.40
C TYR A 155 -15.97 -0.18 -18.61
N LEU A 156 -16.06 1.09 -19.02
CA LEU A 156 -16.97 2.05 -18.37
C LEU A 156 -18.43 1.69 -18.62
N ASP A 157 -18.76 1.27 -19.85
CA ASP A 157 -20.11 0.84 -20.20
C ASP A 157 -20.52 -0.40 -19.40
N GLN A 158 -19.60 -1.37 -19.27
CA GLN A 158 -19.80 -2.58 -18.47
C GLN A 158 -19.91 -2.26 -16.97
N ALA A 159 -19.04 -1.42 -16.42
CA ALA A 159 -19.10 -1.02 -15.01
C ALA A 159 -20.41 -0.30 -14.68
N THR A 160 -20.89 0.57 -15.59
CA THR A 160 -22.17 1.28 -15.45
C THR A 160 -23.33 0.29 -15.43
N THR A 161 -23.37 -0.65 -16.38
CA THR A 161 -24.40 -1.69 -16.46
C THR A 161 -24.40 -2.56 -15.21
N LEU A 162 -23.22 -3.02 -14.77
CA LEU A 162 -23.10 -3.85 -13.58
C LEU A 162 -23.48 -3.10 -12.30
N SER A 163 -23.16 -1.80 -12.19
CA SER A 163 -23.57 -1.00 -11.05
C SER A 163 -25.08 -0.84 -10.96
N GLN A 164 -25.77 -0.67 -12.09
CA GLN A 164 -27.23 -0.61 -12.14
C GLN A 164 -27.86 -1.94 -11.72
N ASN A 165 -27.36 -3.05 -12.28
CA ASN A 165 -27.80 -4.39 -11.92
C ASN A 165 -27.53 -4.68 -10.43
N TRP A 166 -26.37 -4.26 -9.93
CA TRP A 166 -26.03 -4.36 -8.51
C TRP A 166 -27.03 -3.59 -7.66
N ALA A 167 -27.34 -2.35 -7.99
CA ALA A 167 -28.27 -1.54 -7.21
C ALA A 167 -29.68 -2.17 -7.18
N GLN A 168 -30.17 -2.64 -8.33
CA GLN A 168 -31.47 -3.33 -8.44
C GLN A 168 -31.51 -4.62 -7.61
N SER A 169 -30.42 -5.38 -7.59
CA SER A 169 -30.37 -6.69 -6.93
C SER A 169 -29.93 -6.63 -5.48
N ALA A 170 -29.16 -5.64 -5.04
CA ALA A 170 -28.57 -5.58 -3.71
C ALA A 170 -29.32 -4.65 -2.75
N VAL A 171 -29.98 -3.61 -3.26
CA VAL A 171 -30.62 -2.58 -2.42
C VAL A 171 -32.07 -2.96 -2.13
N THR A 172 -32.43 -2.99 -0.85
CA THR A 172 -33.80 -3.16 -0.37
C THR A 172 -34.45 -1.79 -0.09
N ASP A 173 -35.66 -1.80 0.46
CA ASP A 173 -36.34 -0.61 0.96
C ASP A 173 -35.68 0.01 2.21
N SER A 174 -34.78 -0.71 2.88
CA SER A 174 -34.23 -0.34 4.18
C SER A 174 -32.70 -0.36 4.24
N HIS A 175 -32.05 -1.22 3.46
CA HIS A 175 -30.60 -1.43 3.50
C HIS A 175 -30.06 -2.15 2.25
N ILE A 176 -28.73 -2.19 2.14
CA ILE A 176 -28.00 -3.01 1.18
C ILE A 176 -27.82 -4.41 1.77
N LYS A 177 -28.28 -5.42 1.04
CA LYS A 177 -28.07 -6.83 1.36
C LYS A 177 -26.59 -7.15 1.37
N PHE A 178 -26.10 -8.01 2.25
CA PHE A 178 -24.72 -8.50 2.17
C PHE A 178 -24.57 -9.68 1.20
N ASP A 179 -25.63 -10.45 1.05
CA ASP A 179 -25.79 -11.56 0.13
C ASP A 179 -26.99 -11.29 -0.80
N PHE A 180 -26.83 -11.45 -2.11
CA PHE A 180 -27.89 -11.20 -3.08
C PHE A 180 -29.15 -12.04 -2.82
N ASP A 181 -29.01 -13.24 -2.30
CA ASP A 181 -30.12 -14.18 -2.13
C ASP A 181 -30.80 -14.10 -0.76
N ASP A 182 -30.24 -13.31 0.18
CA ASP A 182 -30.79 -13.14 1.53
C ASP A 182 -31.22 -11.67 1.79
N PRO A 183 -32.52 -11.37 1.72
CA PRO A 183 -33.04 -10.02 1.96
C PRO A 183 -32.90 -9.52 3.41
N ALA A 184 -32.61 -10.41 4.36
CA ALA A 184 -32.34 -10.03 5.75
C ALA A 184 -30.83 -9.87 6.03
N SER A 185 -29.96 -10.22 5.08
CA SER A 185 -28.52 -10.12 5.25
C SER A 185 -28.05 -8.66 5.23
N TRP A 186 -27.08 -8.31 6.06
CA TRP A 186 -26.45 -6.99 6.04
C TRP A 186 -25.02 -7.06 6.55
N GLY A 187 -24.22 -6.05 6.21
CA GLY A 187 -22.84 -5.95 6.67
C GLY A 187 -22.17 -4.62 6.33
N LEU A 188 -20.86 -4.56 6.57
CA LEU A 188 -20.05 -3.39 6.23
C LEU A 188 -19.82 -3.31 4.73
N MET A 189 -20.37 -2.27 4.09
CA MET A 189 -20.24 -2.03 2.65
C MET A 189 -19.01 -1.17 2.34
N TYR A 190 -17.83 -1.61 2.82
CA TYR A 190 -16.59 -0.85 2.69
C TYR A 190 -16.13 -0.67 1.23
N ASN A 191 -16.56 -1.53 0.30
CA ASN A 191 -16.28 -1.35 -1.13
C ASN A 191 -17.16 -0.30 -1.81
N ILE A 192 -17.94 0.48 -1.06
CA ILE A 192 -18.48 1.76 -1.54
C ILE A 192 -17.36 2.83 -1.59
N PHE A 193 -16.33 2.72 -0.75
CA PHE A 193 -15.28 3.72 -0.61
C PHE A 193 -14.56 4.09 -1.92
N PRO A 194 -14.19 3.15 -2.82
CA PRO A 194 -13.62 3.51 -4.12
C PRO A 194 -14.50 4.47 -4.92
N GLY A 195 -15.82 4.31 -4.88
CA GLY A 195 -16.76 5.22 -5.54
C GLY A 195 -16.70 6.64 -4.99
N ILE A 196 -16.61 6.77 -3.66
CA ILE A 196 -16.42 8.05 -2.97
C ILE A 196 -15.07 8.67 -3.36
N LEU A 197 -13.99 7.88 -3.29
CA LEU A 197 -12.64 8.31 -3.65
C LEU A 197 -12.55 8.80 -5.10
N PHE A 198 -13.30 8.17 -6.02
CA PHE A 198 -13.30 8.53 -7.43
C PHE A 198 -14.29 9.64 -7.80
N ASN A 199 -15.07 10.15 -6.84
CA ASN A 199 -16.19 11.06 -7.10
C ASN A 199 -17.18 10.50 -8.13
N SER A 200 -17.45 9.19 -8.06
CA SER A 200 -18.37 8.51 -8.97
C SER A 200 -19.82 8.71 -8.54
N ILE A 201 -20.71 8.89 -9.52
CA ILE A 201 -22.16 8.99 -9.31
C ILE A 201 -22.89 7.64 -9.46
N MET A 202 -22.17 6.54 -9.69
CA MET A 202 -22.77 5.22 -9.95
C MET A 202 -23.51 4.64 -8.73
N ILE A 203 -23.18 5.09 -7.52
CA ILE A 203 -23.94 4.81 -6.30
C ILE A 203 -24.61 6.13 -5.89
N SER A 204 -25.94 6.13 -5.84
CA SER A 204 -26.69 7.35 -5.55
C SER A 204 -26.57 7.77 -4.09
N ASN A 205 -26.70 9.08 -3.83
CA ASN A 205 -26.79 9.61 -2.46
C ASN A 205 -27.97 9.04 -1.68
N GLU A 206 -29.04 8.62 -2.36
CA GLU A 206 -30.18 7.94 -1.76
C GLU A 206 -29.76 6.59 -1.16
N VAL A 207 -29.02 5.76 -1.92
CA VAL A 207 -28.48 4.49 -1.42
C VAL A 207 -27.52 4.69 -0.25
N LEU A 208 -26.65 5.72 -0.33
CA LEU A 208 -25.73 6.05 0.78
C LEU A 208 -26.49 6.48 2.04
N THR A 209 -27.52 7.31 1.89
CA THR A 209 -28.36 7.79 2.99
C THR A 209 -29.17 6.65 3.61
N LEU A 210 -29.75 5.79 2.76
CA LEU A 210 -30.46 4.58 3.18
C LEU A 210 -29.58 3.70 4.05
N GLN A 211 -28.38 3.36 3.56
CA GLN A 211 -27.46 2.50 4.29
C GLN A 211 -26.94 3.14 5.58
N ALA A 212 -26.67 4.44 5.58
CA ALA A 212 -26.28 5.16 6.79
C ALA A 212 -27.41 5.16 7.85
N ASN A 213 -28.66 5.33 7.43
CA ASN A 213 -29.82 5.21 8.32
C ASN A 213 -29.96 3.80 8.89
N PHE A 214 -29.68 2.78 8.09
CA PHE A 214 -29.65 1.40 8.59
C PHE A 214 -28.58 1.20 9.67
N TYR A 215 -27.35 1.68 9.45
CA TYR A 215 -26.27 1.58 10.44
C TYR A 215 -26.57 2.31 11.75
N ARG A 216 -27.33 3.41 11.72
CA ARG A 216 -27.83 4.09 12.92
C ARG A 216 -28.60 3.12 13.84
N GLY A 217 -29.39 2.21 13.27
CA GLY A 217 -30.12 1.19 14.04
C GLY A 217 -29.24 0.06 14.58
N GLN A 218 -28.11 -0.22 13.94
CA GLN A 218 -27.20 -1.30 14.34
C GLN A 218 -26.14 -0.86 15.37
N SER A 219 -25.89 0.43 15.48
CA SER A 219 -24.75 1.00 16.21
C SER A 219 -25.00 1.24 17.72
N ALA A 220 -26.07 0.67 18.28
CA ALA A 220 -26.40 0.75 19.71
C ALA A 220 -25.45 -0.06 20.64
N GLY A 221 -24.52 -0.84 20.08
CA GLY A 221 -23.57 -1.67 20.82
C GLY A 221 -22.32 -0.92 21.30
N GLN A 222 -21.63 -1.50 22.29
CA GLN A 222 -20.35 -0.98 22.83
C GLN A 222 -19.15 -1.23 21.91
N PHE A 223 -19.30 -2.08 20.89
CA PHE A 223 -18.21 -2.55 20.02
C PHE A 223 -18.42 -2.15 18.56
N PRO A 224 -17.36 -2.18 17.73
CA PRO A 224 -17.48 -1.94 16.29
C PRO A 224 -18.49 -2.88 15.65
N LEU A 225 -19.10 -2.44 14.54
CA LEU A 225 -20.11 -3.25 13.85
C LEU A 225 -19.49 -4.55 13.33
N ALA A 226 -20.28 -5.61 13.40
CA ALA A 226 -19.95 -6.89 12.77
C ALA A 226 -19.69 -6.71 11.27
N LEU A 227 -18.80 -7.52 10.71
CA LEU A 227 -18.56 -7.52 9.27
C LEU A 227 -19.84 -7.84 8.47
N ARG A 228 -20.62 -8.81 8.96
CA ARG A 228 -21.92 -9.22 8.45
C ARG A 228 -22.75 -9.87 9.56
N ASN A 229 -24.07 -9.85 9.44
CA ASN A 229 -24.96 -10.46 10.43
C ASN A 229 -24.94 -12.00 10.43
N SER A 230 -24.62 -12.65 9.31
CA SER A 230 -24.57 -14.12 9.20
C SER A 230 -23.26 -14.75 9.71
N GLN A 231 -22.29 -13.94 10.13
CA GLN A 231 -21.09 -14.36 10.86
C GLN A 231 -20.96 -13.51 12.10
N THR A 232 -21.71 -13.95 13.11
CA THR A 232 -22.24 -13.13 14.21
C THR A 232 -21.22 -12.69 15.25
N ASN A 233 -19.91 -12.91 15.06
CA ASN A 233 -18.99 -12.62 16.16
C ASN A 233 -17.62 -12.04 15.79
N ILE A 234 -17.48 -11.40 14.62
CA ILE A 234 -16.23 -10.74 14.25
C ILE A 234 -16.49 -9.33 13.70
N ALA A 235 -15.85 -8.34 14.30
CA ALA A 235 -15.73 -6.99 13.76
C ALA A 235 -14.31 -6.72 13.27
N TYR A 236 -14.20 -6.03 12.13
CA TYR A 236 -12.94 -5.59 11.55
C TYR A 236 -12.86 -4.06 11.66
N PRO A 237 -11.96 -3.53 12.50
CA PRO A 237 -11.90 -2.09 12.78
C PRO A 237 -11.56 -1.25 11.55
N HIS A 238 -10.64 -1.71 10.73
CA HIS A 238 -10.24 -1.02 9.49
C HIS A 238 -11.39 -0.98 8.48
N TRP A 239 -12.20 -2.04 8.36
CA TRP A 239 -13.41 -2.01 7.53
C TRP A 239 -14.49 -1.11 8.11
N ASN A 240 -14.66 -1.04 9.43
CA ASN A 240 -15.53 -0.05 10.07
C ASN A 240 -15.08 1.38 9.75
N LEU A 241 -13.78 1.68 9.85
CA LEU A 241 -13.23 2.99 9.53
C LEU A 241 -13.41 3.35 8.05
N LEU A 242 -13.21 2.38 7.14
CA LEU A 242 -13.42 2.61 5.71
C LEU A 242 -14.91 2.83 5.39
N THR A 243 -15.82 2.08 6.02
CA THR A 243 -17.27 2.30 5.95
C THR A 243 -17.67 3.66 6.53
N ALA A 244 -17.07 4.10 7.63
CA ALA A 244 -17.33 5.43 8.19
C ALA A 244 -16.99 6.54 7.18
N ALA A 245 -15.97 6.34 6.34
CA ALA A 245 -15.61 7.27 5.29
C ALA A 245 -16.63 7.36 4.13
N THR A 246 -17.54 6.39 4.01
CA THR A 246 -18.61 6.41 3.00
C THR A 246 -19.91 7.04 3.49
N ILE A 247 -19.99 7.41 4.77
CA ILE A 247 -21.19 8.02 5.35
C ILE A 247 -21.32 9.48 4.84
N PRO A 248 -22.52 9.87 4.35
CA PRO A 248 -22.81 11.25 3.93
C PRO A 248 -22.49 12.30 5.00
N GLU A 249 -22.06 13.50 4.58
CA GLU A 249 -21.65 14.58 5.50
C GLU A 249 -22.79 15.04 6.43
N ASN A 250 -24.02 15.07 5.94
CA ASN A 250 -25.22 15.41 6.70
C ASN A 250 -25.63 14.32 7.72
N MET A 251 -24.93 13.18 7.76
CA MET A 251 -25.14 12.07 8.70
C MET A 251 -23.88 11.81 9.53
N SER A 252 -23.18 12.90 9.87
CA SER A 252 -21.92 12.87 10.64
C SER A 252 -22.03 12.17 11.99
N ASP A 253 -23.22 12.12 12.59
CA ASP A 253 -23.47 11.41 13.83
C ASP A 253 -23.31 9.89 13.69
N VAL A 254 -23.85 9.29 12.62
CA VAL A 254 -23.64 7.85 12.31
C VAL A 254 -22.16 7.57 12.06
N ARG A 255 -21.50 8.41 11.27
CA ARG A 255 -20.05 8.31 11.01
C ARG A 255 -19.26 8.33 12.31
N ASN A 256 -19.51 9.34 13.15
CA ASN A 256 -18.78 9.53 14.39
C ASN A 256 -19.03 8.39 15.37
N GLN A 257 -20.22 7.80 15.38
CA GLN A 257 -20.55 6.63 16.19
C GLN A 257 -19.74 5.39 15.76
N ILE A 258 -19.61 5.12 14.45
CA ILE A 258 -18.78 4.02 13.93
C ILE A 258 -17.29 4.25 14.27
N ILE A 259 -16.80 5.48 14.11
CA ILE A 259 -15.41 5.82 14.47
C ILE A 259 -15.18 5.68 15.97
N LYS A 260 -16.14 6.15 16.78
CA LYS A 260 -16.04 6.10 18.23
C LYS A 260 -15.99 4.66 18.74
N SER A 261 -16.80 3.75 18.22
CA SER A 261 -16.78 2.34 18.64
C SER A 261 -15.44 1.66 18.35
N VAL A 262 -14.80 2.01 17.22
CA VAL A 262 -13.42 1.58 16.91
C VAL A 262 -12.42 2.22 17.88
N HIS A 263 -12.48 3.53 18.06
CA HIS A 263 -11.59 4.26 18.96
C HIS A 263 -11.65 3.72 20.39
N ASP A 264 -12.85 3.59 20.97
CA ASP A 264 -13.08 3.09 22.32
C ASP A 264 -12.51 1.68 22.53
N ARG A 265 -12.34 0.91 21.45
CA ARG A 265 -11.69 -0.40 21.50
C ARG A 265 -10.18 -0.35 21.40
N ILE A 266 -9.66 0.55 20.58
CA ILE A 266 -8.22 0.75 20.43
C ILE A 266 -7.59 1.29 21.73
N VAL A 267 -8.30 2.18 22.45
CA VAL A 267 -7.76 2.84 23.66
C VAL A 267 -8.05 2.08 24.96
N ASP A 268 -8.76 0.96 24.89
CA ASP A 268 -9.07 0.17 26.08
C ASP A 268 -7.83 -0.58 26.57
N SER A 269 -7.33 -0.17 27.73
CA SER A 269 -6.14 -0.74 28.36
C SER A 269 -6.31 -2.20 28.83
N SER A 270 -7.55 -2.72 28.88
CA SER A 270 -7.81 -4.13 29.17
C SER A 270 -7.54 -5.05 27.96
N GLN A 271 -7.37 -4.47 26.76
CA GLN A 271 -7.07 -5.24 25.56
C GLN A 271 -5.71 -5.94 25.68
N LYS A 272 -5.71 -7.24 25.39
CA LYS A 272 -4.50 -8.07 25.39
C LYS A 272 -3.50 -7.66 24.30
N PHE A 273 -3.98 -7.02 23.23
CA PHE A 273 -3.16 -6.65 22.09
C PHE A 273 -3.44 -5.20 21.67
N PRO A 274 -2.40 -4.40 21.34
CA PRO A 274 -2.60 -3.10 20.73
C PRO A 274 -3.12 -3.26 19.30
N LEU A 275 -4.13 -2.48 18.90
CA LEU A 275 -4.65 -2.42 17.52
C LEU A 275 -4.88 -3.78 16.84
N PRO A 276 -5.66 -4.71 17.41
CA PRO A 276 -6.00 -5.96 16.74
C PRO A 276 -6.91 -5.70 15.53
N MET A 277 -6.67 -6.41 14.42
CA MET A 277 -7.45 -6.29 13.18
C MET A 277 -8.84 -6.92 13.28
N ARG A 278 -9.10 -7.69 14.35
CA ARG A 278 -10.37 -8.37 14.59
C ARG A 278 -10.72 -8.31 16.07
N TYR A 279 -11.97 -8.02 16.36
CA TYR A 279 -12.55 -8.14 17.69
C TYR A 279 -13.72 -9.10 17.67
N ASP A 280 -13.87 -9.84 18.76
CA ASP A 280 -15.12 -10.52 19.08
C ASP A 280 -16.17 -9.47 19.48
N ILE A 281 -17.34 -9.46 18.83
CA ILE A 281 -18.36 -8.42 19.08
C ILE A 281 -19.21 -8.71 20.31
N THR A 282 -19.05 -9.89 20.93
CA THR A 282 -19.74 -10.26 22.16
C THR A 282 -18.87 -9.97 23.38
N THR A 283 -17.59 -10.35 23.32
CA THR A 283 -16.65 -10.21 24.44
C THR A 283 -15.79 -8.95 24.35
N GLY A 284 -15.66 -8.36 23.16
CA GLY A 284 -14.74 -7.26 22.90
C GLY A 284 -13.27 -7.68 22.88
N GLU A 285 -12.95 -8.98 22.96
CA GLU A 285 -11.57 -9.46 22.94
C GLU A 285 -10.96 -9.39 21.53
N GLY A 286 -9.75 -8.83 21.45
CA GLY A 286 -8.94 -8.87 20.22
C GLY A 286 -8.29 -10.23 19.96
N ALA A 287 -8.12 -10.58 18.69
CA ALA A 287 -7.44 -11.82 18.28
C ALA A 287 -5.91 -11.68 18.12
N MET A 288 -5.16 -12.70 18.56
CA MET A 288 -3.69 -12.79 18.46
C MET A 288 -3.21 -12.87 17.00
N GLY A 289 -2.01 -12.35 16.72
CA GLY A 289 -1.34 -12.50 15.42
C GLY A 289 -1.83 -11.56 14.32
N ASN A 290 -2.63 -10.54 14.69
CA ASN A 290 -3.23 -9.59 13.76
C ASN A 290 -3.17 -8.16 14.32
N SER A 291 -2.04 -7.74 14.88
CA SER A 291 -1.90 -6.45 15.57
C SER A 291 -0.95 -5.52 14.85
N GLY A 292 -1.24 -4.21 14.88
CA GLY A 292 -0.35 -3.18 14.34
C GLY A 292 -0.12 -3.26 12.82
N SER A 293 -1.09 -3.78 12.08
CA SER A 293 -1.01 -3.90 10.62
C SER A 293 -1.18 -2.53 9.93
N ALA A 294 -0.49 -2.34 8.80
CA ALA A 294 -0.63 -1.14 7.96
C ALA A 294 -2.06 -0.94 7.42
N ILE A 295 -2.90 -1.99 7.45
CA ILE A 295 -4.31 -1.94 7.04
C ILE A 295 -5.13 -0.89 7.81
N PHE A 296 -4.68 -0.48 9.00
CA PHE A 296 -5.26 0.63 9.77
C PHE A 296 -5.08 2.01 9.11
N GLY A 297 -4.34 2.10 8.00
CA GLY A 297 -4.37 3.26 7.12
C GLY A 297 -5.80 3.63 6.66
N ALA A 298 -6.76 2.70 6.77
CA ALA A 298 -8.19 2.96 6.60
C ALA A 298 -8.73 4.12 7.47
N ALA A 299 -8.10 4.41 8.62
CA ALA A 299 -8.44 5.55 9.47
C ALA A 299 -8.37 6.90 8.74
N TYR A 300 -7.58 6.98 7.66
CA TYR A 300 -7.39 8.19 6.84
C TYR A 300 -8.45 8.33 5.74
N GLY A 301 -9.46 7.45 5.68
CA GLY A 301 -10.51 7.48 4.66
C GLY A 301 -11.21 8.85 4.52
N LEU A 302 -11.50 9.52 5.64
CA LEU A 302 -12.10 10.86 5.65
C LEU A 302 -11.19 11.95 5.09
N LEU A 303 -9.87 11.79 5.24
CA LEU A 303 -8.89 12.72 4.68
C LEU A 303 -8.68 12.44 3.19
N ALA A 304 -8.57 11.16 2.83
CA ALA A 304 -8.34 10.72 1.46
C ALA A 304 -9.49 11.11 0.51
N ARG A 305 -10.75 11.05 0.96
CA ARG A 305 -11.89 11.45 0.11
C ARG A 305 -11.92 12.93 -0.28
N ASN A 306 -11.16 13.77 0.42
CA ASN A 306 -11.07 15.21 0.17
C ASN A 306 -9.79 15.59 -0.62
N LEU A 307 -8.99 14.61 -1.04
CA LEU A 307 -7.81 14.87 -1.86
C LEU A 307 -8.24 15.41 -3.22
N GLN A 308 -7.54 16.46 -3.66
CA GLN A 308 -7.78 17.04 -4.98
C GLN A 308 -7.24 16.11 -6.05
N ASN A 309 -8.02 15.97 -7.12
CA ASN A 309 -7.60 15.24 -8.30
C ASN A 309 -6.62 16.08 -9.11
N VAL A 310 -5.53 15.47 -9.56
CA VAL A 310 -4.72 16.05 -10.62
C VAL A 310 -5.31 15.56 -11.93
N ASP A 311 -5.69 16.49 -12.81
CA ASP A 311 -6.34 16.15 -14.08
C ASP A 311 -5.33 15.42 -14.99
N VAL A 312 -5.43 14.09 -15.02
CA VAL A 312 -4.51 13.21 -15.77
C VAL A 312 -4.62 13.42 -17.29
N ASN A 313 -5.71 14.06 -17.74
CA ASN A 313 -5.98 14.38 -19.15
C ASN A 313 -5.19 15.60 -19.66
N GLN A 314 -4.49 16.33 -18.79
CA GLN A 314 -3.56 17.35 -19.25
C GLN A 314 -2.22 16.71 -19.59
N HIS A 315 -2.14 16.14 -20.80
CA HIS A 315 -0.90 16.32 -21.54
C HIS A 315 -0.60 17.83 -21.52
N PRO A 316 0.56 18.28 -21.05
CA PRO A 316 0.96 19.64 -21.34
C PRO A 316 0.90 19.76 -22.85
N SER A 317 -0.01 20.59 -23.34
CA SER A 317 0.00 21.06 -24.70
C SER A 317 1.35 21.72 -24.86
N VAL A 318 2.34 20.99 -25.39
CA VAL A 318 3.55 21.56 -25.91
C VAL A 318 3.07 22.38 -27.10
N THR A 319 2.73 23.63 -26.82
CA THR A 319 2.57 24.67 -27.81
C THR A 319 3.83 24.62 -28.66
N GLY A 320 3.65 24.35 -29.95
CA GLY A 320 4.72 24.01 -30.85
C GLY A 320 5.82 25.07 -30.87
N SER A 321 6.95 24.74 -30.24
CA SER A 321 8.23 25.10 -30.81
C SER A 321 8.71 23.88 -31.60
N ARG A 322 8.80 24.03 -32.93
CA ARG A 322 9.46 23.06 -33.79
C ARG A 322 10.92 22.95 -33.36
N ILE A 323 11.22 22.03 -32.46
CA ILE A 323 12.58 21.54 -32.28
C ILE A 323 12.76 20.47 -33.35
N SER A 324 13.53 20.80 -34.39
CA SER A 324 14.05 19.81 -35.32
C SER A 324 14.79 18.75 -34.51
N LYS A 325 14.28 17.53 -34.51
CA LYS A 325 15.05 16.40 -34.00
C LYS A 325 16.18 16.16 -35.00
N ASP A 326 17.35 16.73 -34.72
CA ASP A 326 18.60 16.38 -35.39
C ASP A 326 19.04 14.97 -34.97
N VAL A 327 18.25 13.98 -35.42
CA VAL A 327 18.60 12.55 -35.35
C VAL A 327 19.95 12.32 -36.04
N GLY A 328 20.32 13.15 -37.03
CA GLY A 328 21.63 13.14 -37.67
C GLY A 328 22.79 13.54 -36.76
N ALA A 329 22.60 14.48 -35.82
CA ALA A 329 23.65 14.90 -34.90
C ALA A 329 23.91 13.85 -33.81
N ILE A 330 22.84 13.18 -33.34
CA ILE A 330 22.93 12.12 -32.33
C ILE A 330 23.58 10.87 -32.95
N ILE A 331 23.18 10.47 -34.17
CA ILE A 331 23.81 9.36 -34.88
C ILE A 331 25.27 9.68 -35.25
N GLY A 332 25.56 10.92 -35.67
CA GLY A 332 26.92 11.37 -35.99
C GLY A 332 27.86 11.36 -34.79
N GLY A 333 27.38 11.74 -33.60
CA GLY A 333 28.15 11.72 -32.35
C GLY A 333 28.51 10.30 -31.90
N VAL A 334 27.57 9.35 -32.01
CA VAL A 334 27.81 7.95 -31.60
C VAL A 334 28.75 7.24 -32.56
N VAL A 335 28.59 7.44 -33.88
CA VAL A 335 29.49 6.85 -34.90
C VAL A 335 30.88 7.47 -34.83
N GLY A 336 30.98 8.79 -34.62
CA GLY A 336 32.26 9.49 -34.43
C GLY A 336 32.99 9.06 -33.15
N GLY A 337 32.24 8.86 -32.06
CA GLY A 337 32.77 8.37 -30.79
C GLY A 337 33.35 6.95 -30.91
N LEU A 338 32.64 6.03 -31.57
CA LEU A 338 33.11 4.65 -31.81
C LEU A 338 34.33 4.60 -32.73
N ALA A 339 34.39 5.45 -33.77
CA ALA A 339 35.56 5.53 -34.63
C ALA A 339 36.78 6.09 -33.86
N GLY A 340 36.58 7.12 -33.03
CA GLY A 340 37.62 7.73 -32.22
C GLY A 340 38.21 6.76 -31.19
N THR A 341 37.37 6.01 -30.47
CA THR A 341 37.84 5.00 -29.51
C THR A 341 38.62 3.88 -30.18
N THR A 342 38.22 3.47 -31.39
CA THR A 342 38.92 2.45 -32.17
C THR A 342 40.31 2.92 -32.61
N VAL A 343 40.44 4.17 -33.07
CA VAL A 343 41.75 4.75 -33.46
C VAL A 343 42.68 4.88 -32.24
N ILE A 344 42.14 5.29 -31.09
CA ILE A 344 42.91 5.38 -29.84
C ILE A 344 43.37 3.99 -29.39
N ALA A 345 42.50 2.97 -29.45
CA ALA A 345 42.85 1.60 -29.12
C ALA A 345 43.96 1.04 -30.04
N ILE A 346 43.88 1.31 -31.34
CA ILE A 346 44.92 0.92 -32.31
C ILE A 346 46.24 1.65 -32.02
N GLY A 347 46.18 2.95 -31.72
CA GLY A 347 47.36 3.74 -31.34
C GLY A 347 48.04 3.22 -30.07
N LEU A 348 47.25 2.90 -29.03
CA LEU A 348 47.73 2.29 -27.78
C LEU A 348 48.31 0.89 -28.03
N TYR A 349 47.70 0.09 -28.90
CA TYR A 349 48.20 -1.22 -29.27
C TYR A 349 49.55 -1.15 -30.01
N ILE A 350 49.68 -0.23 -30.98
CA ILE A 350 50.95 -0.01 -31.71
C ILE A 350 52.03 0.51 -30.76
N TRP A 351 51.69 1.44 -29.87
CA TRP A 351 52.62 1.96 -28.85
C TRP A 351 53.06 0.86 -27.89
N TYR A 352 52.14 0.05 -27.38
CA TYR A 352 52.44 -1.09 -26.51
C TYR A 352 53.33 -2.12 -27.21
N ARG A 353 53.04 -2.44 -28.48
CA ARG A 353 53.83 -3.38 -29.29
C ARG A 353 55.24 -2.84 -29.56
N ARG A 354 55.39 -1.56 -29.87
CA ARG A 354 56.71 -0.91 -30.03
C ARG A 354 57.50 -0.91 -28.72
N ARG A 355 56.84 -0.67 -27.58
CA ARG A 355 57.47 -0.67 -26.26
C ARG A 355 57.88 -2.07 -25.80
N ARG A 356 57.14 -3.11 -26.20
CA ARG A 356 57.49 -4.52 -25.94
C ARG A 356 58.70 -4.96 -26.77
N LEU A 357 58.75 -4.61 -28.06
CA LEU A 357 59.91 -4.90 -28.92
C LEU A 357 61.19 -4.17 -28.47
N ALA A 358 61.05 -2.96 -27.91
CA ALA A 358 62.17 -2.25 -27.29
C ALA A 358 62.65 -2.89 -25.97
N ARG A 359 61.80 -3.66 -25.28
CA ARG A 359 62.18 -4.43 -24.08
C ARG A 359 62.81 -5.78 -24.42
N GLU A 360 62.46 -6.38 -25.56
CA GLU A 360 63.09 -7.61 -26.05
C GLU A 360 64.55 -7.38 -26.54
N GLN A 361 64.95 -6.14 -26.83
CA GLN A 361 66.36 -5.79 -27.07
C GLN A 361 67.21 -5.54 -25.81
N VAL A 362 66.58 -5.45 -24.62
CA VAL A 362 67.28 -5.20 -23.34
C VAL A 362 67.29 -6.45 -22.44
N SER A 363 66.57 -7.51 -22.80
CA SER A 363 66.47 -8.76 -22.04
C SER A 363 67.50 -9.85 -22.42
N SER A 364 68.52 -9.52 -23.22
CA SER A 364 69.63 -10.44 -23.55
C SER A 364 70.85 -10.30 -22.62
N MET A 365 70.74 -9.52 -21.55
CA MET A 365 71.69 -9.52 -20.44
C MET A 365 70.90 -9.69 -19.15
N GLU A 366 70.92 -10.91 -18.61
CA GLU A 366 70.96 -11.26 -17.18
C GLU A 366 70.42 -12.69 -17.01
N HIS A 367 71.32 -13.66 -17.16
CA HIS A 367 71.13 -15.02 -16.66
C HIS A 367 71.35 -15.00 -15.15
N GLN A 368 70.34 -15.40 -14.37
CA GLN A 368 70.56 -16.10 -13.11
C GLN A 368 69.40 -17.08 -12.84
N ASP A 369 69.76 -18.36 -12.82
CA ASP A 369 68.89 -19.50 -12.53
C ASP A 369 68.38 -19.47 -11.09
N ILE A 370 67.07 -19.59 -10.90
CA ILE A 370 66.47 -19.96 -9.62
C ILE A 370 65.56 -21.17 -9.85
N GLN A 371 65.99 -22.31 -9.31
CA GLN A 371 65.24 -23.57 -9.27
C GLN A 371 64.07 -23.50 -8.27
N PRO A 372 62.88 -24.05 -8.58
CA PRO A 372 61.80 -24.19 -7.61
C PRO A 372 62.02 -25.41 -6.69
N GLN A 373 62.01 -25.21 -5.37
CA GLN A 373 61.89 -26.30 -4.40
C GLN A 373 60.41 -26.70 -4.19
N PRO A 374 60.12 -28.00 -3.97
CA PRO A 374 58.79 -28.49 -3.65
C PRO A 374 58.44 -28.22 -2.18
N PHE A 375 57.18 -27.88 -1.90
CA PHE A 375 56.67 -27.76 -0.52
C PHE A 375 56.01 -29.08 -0.10
N ASP A 376 56.63 -29.75 0.87
CA ASP A 376 56.13 -30.96 1.51
C ASP A 376 54.95 -30.67 2.45
N GLY A 377 53.95 -31.55 2.41
CA GLY A 377 52.79 -31.50 3.29
C GLY A 377 53.11 -31.97 4.71
N ALA A 378 52.65 -31.20 5.70
CA ALA A 378 52.47 -31.70 7.07
C ALA A 378 51.26 -31.04 7.76
N ALA A 379 50.34 -31.92 8.14
CA ALA A 379 49.28 -31.88 9.15
C ALA A 379 48.92 -30.56 9.88
N THR A 380 47.65 -30.18 9.68
CA THR A 380 46.60 -29.88 10.67
C THR A 380 46.98 -29.15 11.97
N GLN A 381 46.58 -27.89 12.06
CA GLN A 381 46.20 -27.25 13.33
C GLN A 381 44.85 -26.55 13.13
N GLU A 382 43.84 -26.98 13.89
CA GLU A 382 42.49 -26.42 13.89
C GLU A 382 42.54 -24.91 14.18
N ARG A 383 42.16 -24.08 13.20
CA ARG A 383 41.76 -22.70 13.49
C ARG A 383 40.32 -22.71 13.97
N GLN A 384 40.12 -22.41 15.24
CA GLN A 384 38.83 -21.97 15.76
C GLN A 384 38.33 -20.80 14.89
N LEU A 385 37.18 -21.00 14.24
CA LEU A 385 36.42 -19.94 13.60
C LEU A 385 36.02 -18.91 14.66
N ALA A 386 36.54 -17.69 14.53
CA ALA A 386 36.10 -16.57 15.34
C ALA A 386 34.60 -16.33 15.12
N LEU A 387 33.85 -16.24 16.22
CA LEU A 387 32.43 -15.87 16.23
C LEU A 387 32.21 -14.54 15.48
N PRO A 388 31.11 -14.38 14.75
CA PRO A 388 30.80 -13.11 14.09
C PRO A 388 30.64 -12.00 15.13
N ILE A 389 31.38 -10.92 14.92
CA ILE A 389 31.30 -9.69 15.69
C ILE A 389 29.87 -9.14 15.57
N LYS A 390 29.18 -9.00 16.71
CA LYS A 390 27.89 -8.30 16.76
C LYS A 390 28.08 -6.86 16.25
N PRO A 391 27.23 -6.35 15.34
CA PRO A 391 27.28 -4.94 14.98
C PRO A 391 26.95 -4.11 16.22
N GLN A 392 27.90 -3.27 16.66
CA GLN A 392 27.62 -2.23 17.64
C GLN A 392 26.82 -1.14 16.93
N VAL A 393 25.54 -1.02 17.31
CA VAL A 393 24.73 0.17 16.99
C VAL A 393 25.29 1.32 17.84
N PRO A 394 25.67 2.46 17.26
CA PRO A 394 25.99 3.65 18.04
C PRO A 394 24.72 4.07 18.80
N ARG A 395 24.71 3.85 20.13
CA ARG A 395 23.76 4.52 21.02
C ARG A 395 24.25 5.95 21.18
N GLU A 396 23.76 6.85 20.33
CA GLU A 396 23.73 8.25 20.72
C GLU A 396 22.63 8.40 21.77
N HIS A 397 23.04 8.58 23.02
CA HIS A 397 22.16 9.03 24.09
C HIS A 397 21.69 10.44 23.75
N PHE A 398 20.45 10.58 23.27
CA PHE A 398 19.79 11.88 23.26
C PHE A 398 19.69 12.38 24.70
N ALA A 399 20.28 13.56 24.95
CA ALA A 399 20.21 14.20 26.26
C ALA A 399 18.73 14.42 26.65
N PRO A 400 18.35 14.17 27.91
CA PRO A 400 16.98 14.36 28.34
C PRO A 400 16.56 15.83 28.16
N LEU A 401 15.30 16.04 27.75
CA LEU A 401 14.71 17.36 27.53
C LEU A 401 14.97 18.27 28.73
N SER A 402 15.40 19.50 28.43
CA SER A 402 15.61 20.55 29.43
C SER A 402 14.30 20.89 30.15
N ARG A 403 14.40 21.41 31.37
CA ARG A 403 13.24 21.81 32.19
C ARG A 403 12.25 22.72 31.44
N LYS A 404 12.78 23.67 30.65
CA LYS A 404 11.98 24.56 29.78
C LYS A 404 11.21 23.80 28.69
N GLN A 405 11.77 22.74 28.12
CA GLN A 405 11.11 21.94 27.08
C GLN A 405 10.00 21.06 27.67
N ARG A 406 10.15 20.59 28.92
CA ARG A 406 9.10 19.81 29.61
C ARG A 406 7.92 20.69 30.01
N GLU A 407 8.20 21.90 30.48
CA GLU A 407 7.17 22.89 30.84
C GLU A 407 6.37 23.36 29.60
N ALA A 408 7.02 23.48 28.44
CA ALA A 408 6.34 23.82 27.17
C ALA A 408 5.45 22.70 26.61
N LEU A 409 5.65 21.45 27.03
CA LEU A 409 4.89 20.27 26.60
C LEU A 409 3.80 19.85 27.60
N GLY A 410 3.56 20.63 28.65
CA GLY A 410 2.48 20.37 29.60
C GLY A 410 2.69 19.18 30.54
N TYR A 411 3.91 18.64 30.65
CA TYR A 411 4.23 17.62 31.65
C TYR A 411 4.35 18.27 33.04
N ALA A 412 3.28 18.19 33.83
CA ALA A 412 3.32 18.59 35.24
C ALA A 412 4.16 17.58 36.05
N ASN A 413 4.97 18.12 36.97
CA ASN A 413 5.81 17.35 37.89
C ASN A 413 4.94 16.57 38.89
N GLU A 414 4.88 15.24 38.77
CA GLU A 414 4.52 14.38 39.90
C GLU A 414 5.76 14.05 40.72
N THR A 415 5.98 14.82 41.79
CA THR A 415 6.81 14.38 42.90
C THR A 415 5.99 13.46 43.80
N LEU A 416 6.45 12.22 43.93
CA LEU A 416 6.04 11.26 44.95
C LEU A 416 6.03 11.91 46.34
N ALA A 417 4.85 12.05 46.93
CA ALA A 417 4.66 12.18 48.36
C ALA A 417 3.43 11.35 48.75
N SER A 418 3.63 10.43 49.69
CA SER A 418 2.55 9.70 50.34
C SER A 418 1.64 10.67 51.09
N ASP A 419 0.32 10.55 50.94
CA ASP A 419 -0.57 10.53 52.10
C ASP A 419 -2.00 10.10 51.75
N ASN A 420 -2.57 9.36 52.71
CA ASN A 420 -3.96 8.93 52.80
C ASN A 420 -4.92 10.13 52.85
N SER A 421 -6.00 10.14 52.07
CA SER A 421 -7.37 10.39 52.57
C SER A 421 -8.42 10.39 51.45
N THR A 422 -9.65 10.14 51.90
CA THR A 422 -10.91 9.86 51.23
C THR A 422 -11.70 11.07 50.67
N VAL A 423 -12.44 10.80 49.57
CA VAL A 423 -13.79 11.27 49.18
C VAL A 423 -13.98 12.60 48.42
N SER A 424 -14.85 12.48 47.40
CA SER A 424 -15.80 13.44 46.79
C SER A 424 -15.45 13.93 45.38
N GLY A 425 -16.30 13.56 44.42
CA GLY A 425 -16.16 13.86 43.00
C GLY A 425 -16.48 15.30 42.63
N HIS A 426 -16.08 15.68 41.42
CA HIS A 426 -16.66 16.74 40.59
C HIS A 426 -16.37 16.44 39.11
N THR A 427 -17.41 16.58 38.29
CA THR A 427 -17.43 16.47 36.84
C THR A 427 -16.69 17.66 36.23
N THR A 428 -15.78 17.45 35.28
CA THR A 428 -15.25 18.55 34.46
C THR A 428 -15.21 18.14 32.99
N SER A 429 -16.00 18.86 32.19
CA SER A 429 -16.00 18.82 30.73
C SER A 429 -14.64 19.31 30.19
N ILE A 430 -13.95 18.50 29.41
CA ILE A 430 -12.74 18.94 28.70
C ILE A 430 -13.15 19.41 27.31
N GLY A 431 -13.21 20.75 27.15
CA GLY A 431 -13.16 21.38 25.84
C GLY A 431 -11.76 21.22 25.24
N VAL A 432 -11.70 20.84 23.98
CA VAL A 432 -10.44 20.76 23.21
C VAL A 432 -9.92 22.19 23.04
N SER A 433 -8.76 22.51 23.63
CA SER A 433 -8.10 23.79 23.40
C SER A 433 -7.28 23.75 22.09
N GLU A 434 -7.12 24.91 21.46
CA GLU A 434 -6.37 25.09 20.20
C GLU A 434 -4.94 24.52 20.26
N ASN A 435 -4.35 24.40 21.45
CA ASN A 435 -3.01 23.86 21.66
C ASN A 435 -2.85 22.39 21.26
N SER A 436 -3.93 21.59 21.31
CA SER A 436 -3.89 20.17 20.94
C SER A 436 -3.82 19.97 19.43
N ALA A 437 -4.42 20.86 18.64
CA ALA A 437 -4.37 20.80 17.18
C ALA A 437 -2.99 21.19 16.66
N ASP A 438 -2.34 22.16 17.30
CA ASP A 438 -0.97 22.56 16.95
C ASP A 438 0.06 21.50 17.35
N ALA A 439 -0.13 20.80 18.47
CA ALA A 439 0.72 19.67 18.84
C ALA A 439 0.69 18.56 17.77
N ILE A 440 -0.50 18.22 17.27
CA ILE A 440 -0.67 17.22 16.21
C ILE A 440 -0.04 17.68 14.90
N ARG A 441 -0.18 18.98 14.54
CA ARG A 441 0.46 19.54 13.34
C ARG A 441 1.99 19.46 13.39
N ILE A 442 2.57 19.71 14.57
CA ILE A 442 4.02 19.63 14.79
C ILE A 442 4.50 18.18 14.67
N GLU A 443 3.77 17.22 15.23
CA GLU A 443 4.11 15.80 15.19
C GLU A 443 4.02 15.25 13.74
N VAL A 444 2.99 15.63 12.99
CA VAL A 444 2.86 15.29 11.55
C VAL A 444 4.00 15.90 10.73
N ALA A 445 4.39 17.15 11.00
CA ALA A 445 5.52 17.78 10.33
C ALA A 445 6.86 17.11 10.67
N GLN A 446 7.00 16.57 11.88
CA GLN A 446 8.17 15.80 12.29
C GLN A 446 8.23 14.44 11.60
N LEU A 447 7.11 13.71 11.52
CA LEU A 447 7.02 12.44 10.78
C LEU A 447 7.34 12.62 9.29
N ARG A 448 6.90 13.73 8.68
CA ARG A 448 7.23 14.06 7.29
C ARG A 448 8.73 14.21 7.07
N ARG A 449 9.42 14.90 7.99
CA ARG A 449 10.89 15.06 7.95
C ARG A 449 11.64 13.75 8.16
N GLU A 450 11.17 12.89 9.05
CA GLU A 450 11.75 11.55 9.24
C GLU A 450 11.59 10.67 7.99
N LEU A 451 10.44 10.75 7.31
CA LEU A 451 10.21 10.07 6.03
C LEU A 451 11.14 10.59 4.93
N GLU A 452 11.33 11.90 4.84
CA GLU A 452 12.28 12.52 3.89
C GLU A 452 13.73 12.10 4.20
N TYR A 453 14.09 12.05 5.49
CA TYR A 453 15.40 11.59 5.93
C TYR A 453 15.67 10.11 5.62
N VAL A 454 14.66 9.24 5.73
CA VAL A 454 14.76 7.83 5.33
C VAL A 454 14.88 7.68 3.81
N ARG A 455 14.17 8.52 3.04
CA ARG A 455 14.24 8.53 1.57
C ARG A 455 15.64 8.88 1.05
N ASP A 456 16.30 9.85 1.66
CA ASP A 456 17.62 10.31 1.22
C ASP A 456 18.76 9.35 1.64
N ARG A 457 18.46 8.29 2.41
CA ARG A 457 19.42 7.26 2.86
C ARG A 457 19.20 5.86 2.30
N THR A 458 18.17 5.64 1.49
CA THR A 458 18.08 4.40 0.70
C THR A 458 18.97 4.51 -0.53
N ASP A 459 20.27 4.30 -0.33
CA ASP A 459 21.19 4.00 -1.42
C ASP A 459 20.74 2.71 -2.14
N LEU A 460 20.87 2.72 -3.46
CA LEU A 460 20.60 1.58 -4.34
C LEU A 460 21.32 0.31 -3.82
N PRO A 461 20.70 -0.88 -3.91
CA PRO A 461 21.38 -2.11 -3.52
C PRO A 461 22.64 -2.32 -4.38
N PRO A 462 23.73 -2.88 -3.81
CA PRO A 462 24.96 -3.09 -4.56
C PRO A 462 24.71 -4.01 -5.76
N GLU A 463 25.23 -3.62 -6.93
CA GLU A 463 25.31 -4.49 -8.10
C GLU A 463 26.15 -5.73 -7.73
N TYR A 464 25.54 -6.91 -7.83
CA TYR A 464 26.29 -8.16 -7.79
C TYR A 464 26.95 -8.35 -9.17
N ILE A 465 28.29 -8.25 -9.20
CA ILE A 465 29.14 -8.64 -10.32
C ILE A 465 29.21 -10.17 -10.40
#